data_AF-A0A820SJG2-F1
#
_entry.id   AF-A0A820SJG2-F1
#
_cell.length_a   1.000
_cell.length_b   1.000
_cell.length_c   1.000
_cell.angle_alpha   90.00
_cell.angle_beta   90.00
_cell.angle_gamma   90.00
#
_symmetry.space_group_name_H-M   'P 1'
#
loop_
_entity.id
_entity.type
_entity.pdbx_description
1 polymer ?
#
loop_
_entity_poly.entity_id
_entity_poly.type
_entity_poly.pdbx_seq_one_letter_code
_entity_poly.pdbx_strand_id
1 'polypeptide(L)'
;ESLRITSTNSNELLLFISNLQSLPCLKSLTIKLLQCNIKDSQIYHEIFSLKMLKYFKLSIDNYSGSVQFSSFNPNKQMNHLEYLIIDYQCLFPSITNILSYMPSIHYVSLMKLFYYDSSRETNYPSIWPNLTHLSICLTT
;
A
#
# COMPACT_ATOMS: atom_id res chain seq x y z
N GLU A 1 9.42 16.97 0.60
CA GLU A 1 8.07 17.57 0.69
C GLU A 1 7.07 16.53 1.14
N SER A 2 5.95 16.97 1.74
CA SER A 2 4.86 16.10 2.18
C SER A 2 3.55 16.59 1.59
N LEU A 3 2.74 15.67 1.08
CA LEU A 3 1.40 15.95 0.54
C LEU A 3 0.36 15.17 1.32
N ARG A 4 -0.76 15.83 1.63
CA ARG A 4 -1.92 15.21 2.25
C ARG A 4 -3.13 15.41 1.35
N ILE A 5 -3.83 14.34 1.04
CA ILE A 5 -5.00 14.34 0.16
C ILE A 5 -6.16 13.74 0.94
N THR A 6 -7.32 14.41 0.89
CA THR A 6 -8.58 13.82 1.31
C THR A 6 -9.52 13.84 0.12
N SER A 7 -10.06 12.69 -0.26
CA SER A 7 -10.98 12.58 -1.39
C SER A 7 -12.16 11.66 -1.08
N THR A 8 -13.30 11.94 -1.71
CA THR A 8 -14.47 11.07 -1.72
C THR A 8 -14.59 10.30 -3.03
N ASN A 9 -13.86 10.72 -4.07
CA ASN A 9 -13.89 10.15 -5.40
C ASN A 9 -12.55 9.48 -5.72
N SER A 10 -12.56 8.16 -5.76
CA SER A 10 -11.37 7.36 -6.06
C SER A 10 -10.86 7.56 -7.49
N ASN A 11 -11.73 7.82 -8.46
CA ASN A 11 -11.34 7.98 -9.88
C ASN A 11 -10.59 9.31 -10.10
N GLU A 12 -11.10 10.40 -9.53
CA GLU A 12 -10.40 11.69 -9.54
C GLU A 12 -9.06 11.59 -8.81
N LEU A 13 -9.01 10.85 -7.69
CA LEU A 13 -7.77 10.59 -6.99
C LEU A 13 -6.76 9.87 -7.90
N LEU A 14 -7.18 8.85 -8.67
CA LEU A 14 -6.27 8.13 -9.55
C LEU A 14 -5.67 9.05 -10.63
N LEU A 15 -6.49 9.90 -11.24
CA LEU A 15 -6.04 10.92 -12.19
C LEU A 15 -5.09 11.94 -11.54
N PHE A 16 -5.33 12.27 -10.29
CA PHE A 16 -4.45 13.17 -9.55
C PHE A 16 -3.11 12.50 -9.21
N ILE A 17 -3.14 11.24 -8.75
CA ILE A 17 -1.95 10.48 -8.38
C ILE A 17 -1.02 10.29 -9.58
N SER A 18 -1.55 9.99 -10.77
CA SER A 18 -0.72 9.81 -11.96
C SER A 18 0.09 11.07 -12.30
N ASN A 19 -0.42 12.25 -11.94
CA ASN A 19 0.30 13.51 -12.08
C ASN A 19 1.38 13.75 -11.01
N LEU A 20 1.38 13.01 -9.90
CA LEU A 20 2.38 13.17 -8.82
C LEU A 20 3.80 12.76 -9.24
N GLN A 21 3.94 11.97 -10.31
CA GLN A 21 5.25 11.66 -10.89
C GLN A 21 6.02 12.93 -11.31
N SER A 22 5.31 14.04 -11.56
CA SER A 22 5.90 15.34 -11.88
C SER A 22 6.47 16.10 -10.67
N LEU A 23 6.29 15.58 -9.45
CA LEU A 23 6.80 16.20 -8.21
C LEU A 23 8.12 15.54 -7.79
N PRO A 24 9.29 16.08 -8.19
CA PRO A 24 10.58 15.42 -7.99
C PRO A 24 11.03 15.36 -6.52
N CYS A 25 10.36 16.06 -5.60
CA CYS A 25 10.75 16.17 -4.19
C CYS A 25 9.70 15.63 -3.21
N LEU A 26 8.65 14.96 -3.72
CA LEU A 26 7.62 14.33 -2.91
C LEU A 26 8.20 13.11 -2.19
N LYS A 27 8.37 13.22 -0.86
CA LYS A 27 8.94 12.16 -0.01
C LYS A 27 7.91 11.51 0.90
N SER A 28 6.79 12.19 1.14
CA SER A 28 5.73 11.73 2.04
C SER A 28 4.38 12.00 1.41
N LEU A 29 3.53 10.98 1.41
CA LEU A 29 2.17 11.07 0.91
C LEU A 29 1.22 10.42 1.90
N THR A 30 0.19 11.18 2.30
CA THR A 30 -0.93 10.67 3.08
C THR A 30 -2.20 10.84 2.29
N ILE A 31 -2.95 9.77 2.13
CA ILE A 31 -4.24 9.77 1.46
C ILE A 31 -5.29 9.29 2.44
N LYS A 32 -6.36 10.06 2.58
CA LYS A 32 -7.60 9.64 3.22
C LYS A 32 -8.71 9.57 2.17
N LEU A 33 -9.30 8.39 2.02
CA LEU A 33 -10.51 8.18 1.23
C LEU A 33 -11.70 7.96 2.16
N LEU A 34 -12.82 8.62 1.90
CA LEU A 34 -14.05 8.32 2.63
C LEU A 34 -14.70 7.02 2.11
N GLN A 35 -14.55 6.76 0.81
CA GLN A 35 -15.05 5.59 0.13
C GLN A 35 -14.11 5.24 -1.03
N CYS A 36 -13.94 3.95 -1.31
CA CYS A 36 -13.17 3.49 -2.46
C CYS A 36 -14.01 2.51 -3.29
N ASN A 37 -14.20 2.84 -4.56
CA ASN A 37 -14.93 2.00 -5.53
C ASN A 37 -13.99 1.46 -6.64
N ILE A 38 -12.68 1.73 -6.55
CA ILE A 38 -11.70 1.25 -7.53
C ILE A 38 -11.33 -0.20 -7.23
N LYS A 39 -11.12 -1.00 -8.28
CA LYS A 39 -10.50 -2.33 -8.20
C LYS A 39 -9.03 -2.23 -7.79
N ASP A 40 -8.83 -2.09 -6.49
CA ASP A 40 -7.82 -2.60 -5.55
C ASP A 40 -6.31 -2.58 -5.82
N SER A 41 -5.78 -2.46 -7.04
CA SER A 41 -4.33 -2.41 -7.25
C SER A 41 -3.80 -1.15 -7.95
N GLN A 42 -4.66 -0.40 -8.66
CA GLN A 42 -4.22 0.74 -9.48
C GLN A 42 -3.61 1.89 -8.66
N ILE A 43 -4.21 2.24 -7.52
CA ILE A 43 -3.67 3.28 -6.63
C ILE A 43 -2.23 2.91 -6.23
N TYR A 44 -2.00 1.66 -5.86
CA TYR A 44 -0.71 1.18 -5.41
C TYR A 44 0.34 1.13 -6.52
N HIS A 45 -0.06 0.78 -7.74
CA HIS A 45 0.84 0.86 -8.90
C HIS A 45 1.36 2.28 -9.10
N GLU A 46 0.47 3.27 -9.07
CA GLU A 46 0.88 4.65 -9.25
C GLU A 46 1.73 5.16 -8.08
N ILE A 47 1.34 4.87 -6.83
CA ILE A 47 2.09 5.29 -5.64
C ILE A 47 3.49 4.69 -5.60
N PHE A 48 3.63 3.41 -5.93
CA PHE A 48 4.93 2.73 -5.88
C PHE A 48 5.85 3.09 -7.05
N SER A 49 5.32 3.77 -8.08
CA SER A 49 6.13 4.36 -9.15
C SER A 49 6.81 5.68 -8.75
N LEU A 50 6.42 6.28 -7.61
CA LEU A 50 6.96 7.55 -7.13
C LEU A 50 8.37 7.37 -6.55
N LYS A 51 9.39 7.63 -7.38
CA LYS A 51 10.81 7.32 -7.11
C LYS A 51 11.37 7.87 -5.79
N MET A 52 10.88 9.02 -5.32
CA MET A 52 11.38 9.70 -4.13
C MET A 52 10.53 9.46 -2.88
N LEU A 53 9.42 8.72 -3.02
CA LEU A 53 8.49 8.48 -1.93
C LEU A 53 9.10 7.52 -0.91
N LYS A 54 9.22 7.99 0.33
CA LYS A 54 9.72 7.22 1.48
C LYS A 54 8.62 6.86 2.47
N TYR A 55 7.60 7.72 2.57
CA TYR A 55 6.48 7.54 3.48
C TYR A 55 5.16 7.51 2.72
N PHE A 56 4.37 6.47 2.97
CA PHE A 56 3.02 6.36 2.43
C PHE A 56 2.04 5.93 3.52
N LYS A 57 0.95 6.68 3.63
CA LYS A 57 -0.23 6.31 4.42
C LYS A 57 -1.47 6.34 3.55
N LEU A 58 -2.25 5.26 3.57
CA LEU A 58 -3.57 5.19 2.98
C LEU A 58 -4.60 4.76 4.03
N SER A 59 -5.63 5.56 4.21
CA SER A 59 -6.78 5.26 5.06
C SER A 59 -8.05 5.28 4.22
N ILE A 60 -8.93 4.29 4.41
CA ILE A 60 -10.22 4.22 3.73
C ILE A 60 -11.29 3.91 4.78
N ASP A 61 -12.20 4.87 5.00
CA ASP A 61 -13.21 4.76 6.06
C ASP A 61 -14.22 3.64 5.74
N ASN A 62 -14.88 3.73 4.57
CA ASN A 62 -15.90 2.78 4.13
C ASN A 62 -15.39 1.92 2.96
N TYR A 63 -14.60 0.91 3.29
CA TYR A 63 -14.12 -0.07 2.31
C TYR A 63 -14.74 -1.43 2.59
N SER A 64 -15.59 -1.91 1.67
CA SER A 64 -16.24 -3.22 1.75
C SER A 64 -15.52 -4.30 0.96
N GLY A 65 -14.40 -3.96 0.31
CA GLY A 65 -13.59 -4.89 -0.47
C GLY A 65 -12.47 -5.52 0.35
N SER A 66 -11.61 -6.26 -0.34
CA SER A 66 -10.36 -6.76 0.22
C SER A 66 -9.26 -6.48 -0.78
N VAL A 67 -8.29 -5.63 -0.42
CA VAL A 67 -7.24 -5.29 -1.38
C VAL A 67 -6.41 -6.52 -1.72
N GLN A 68 -6.48 -6.90 -2.99
CA GLN A 68 -5.68 -7.95 -3.59
C GLN A 68 -4.58 -7.35 -4.41
N PHE A 69 -3.35 -7.64 -4.01
CA PHE A 69 -2.15 -7.14 -4.64
C PHE A 69 -1.58 -8.10 -5.70
N SER A 70 -2.40 -9.05 -6.15
CA SER A 70 -2.04 -10.16 -7.03
C SER A 70 -1.58 -9.75 -8.43
N SER A 71 -1.84 -8.51 -8.86
CA SER A 71 -1.45 -7.97 -10.17
C SER A 71 -0.19 -7.09 -10.14
N PHE A 72 0.47 -6.96 -8.99
CA PHE A 72 1.67 -6.15 -8.88
C PHE A 72 2.83 -6.78 -9.66
N ASN A 73 3.28 -6.13 -10.73
CA ASN A 73 4.44 -6.55 -11.52
C ASN A 73 5.71 -5.84 -11.00
N PRO A 74 6.60 -6.54 -10.28
CA PRO A 74 7.77 -5.95 -9.63
C PRO A 74 8.89 -5.57 -10.61
N ASN A 75 8.84 -6.05 -11.86
CA ASN A 75 9.97 -5.97 -12.80
C ASN A 75 10.24 -4.55 -13.36
N LYS A 76 9.56 -3.51 -12.87
CA LYS A 76 9.73 -2.14 -13.39
C LYS A 76 10.23 -1.08 -12.41
N GLN A 77 10.23 -1.30 -11.10
CA GLN A 77 10.82 -0.34 -10.15
C GLN A 77 10.94 -0.94 -8.74
N MET A 78 12.16 -0.93 -8.19
CA MET A 78 12.36 -1.18 -6.77
C MET A 78 11.83 0.04 -6.01
N ASN A 79 10.83 -0.17 -5.16
CA ASN A 79 10.26 0.91 -4.38
C ASN A 79 11.20 1.25 -3.21
N HIS A 80 11.56 2.53 -3.08
CA HIS A 80 12.37 3.07 -1.98
C HIS A 80 11.53 3.41 -0.73
N LEU A 81 10.28 2.94 -0.68
CA LEU A 81 9.41 3.14 0.46
C LEU A 81 10.02 2.54 1.74
N GLU A 82 10.08 3.38 2.76
CA GLU A 82 10.64 3.08 4.07
C GLU A 82 9.52 2.84 5.09
N TYR A 83 8.40 3.56 4.95
CA TYR A 83 7.24 3.55 5.84
C TYR A 83 5.96 3.31 5.07
N LEU A 84 5.21 2.27 5.48
CA LEU A 84 3.90 1.94 4.94
C LEU A 84 2.85 1.86 6.06
N ILE A 85 1.79 2.64 5.92
CA ILE A 85 0.63 2.59 6.82
C ILE A 85 -0.62 2.34 6.00
N ILE A 86 -1.30 1.23 6.30
CA ILE A 86 -2.56 0.83 5.69
C ILE A 86 -3.62 0.81 6.78
N ASP A 87 -4.57 1.71 6.66
CA ASP A 87 -5.65 1.93 7.61
C ASP A 87 -7.02 1.68 6.96
N TYR A 88 -7.17 0.45 6.46
CA TYR A 88 -8.40 -0.12 5.94
C TYR A 88 -8.19 -1.64 5.73
N GLN A 89 -9.23 -2.37 5.34
CA GLN A 89 -9.19 -3.83 5.21
C GLN A 89 -8.22 -4.33 4.12
N CYS A 90 -7.27 -5.18 4.51
CA CYS A 90 -6.33 -5.84 3.59
C CYS A 90 -6.15 -7.33 3.92
N LEU A 91 -5.77 -8.13 2.92
CA LEU A 91 -5.54 -9.57 3.09
C LEU A 91 -4.08 -9.87 3.37
N PHE A 92 -3.82 -10.77 4.33
CA PHE A 92 -2.47 -11.21 4.67
C PHE A 92 -1.64 -11.73 3.47
N PRO A 93 -2.16 -12.64 2.62
CA PRO A 93 -1.40 -13.10 1.44
C PRO A 93 -1.02 -11.98 0.47
N SER A 94 -1.85 -10.94 0.40
CA SER A 94 -1.63 -9.83 -0.50
C SER A 94 -0.52 -8.91 0.03
N ILE A 95 -0.53 -8.60 1.32
CA ILE A 95 0.47 -7.69 1.91
C ILE A 95 1.85 -8.35 1.96
N THR A 96 1.94 -9.64 2.29
CA THR A 96 3.21 -10.38 2.30
C THR A 96 3.87 -10.37 0.91
N ASN A 97 3.06 -10.56 -0.14
CA ASN A 97 3.54 -10.51 -1.52
C ASN A 97 4.14 -9.14 -1.86
N ILE A 98 3.46 -8.03 -1.52
CA ILE A 98 4.00 -6.69 -1.81
C ILE A 98 5.28 -6.39 -1.05
N LEU A 99 5.31 -6.73 0.24
CA LEU A 99 6.45 -6.41 1.09
C LEU A 99 7.72 -7.10 0.59
N SER A 100 7.59 -8.25 -0.09
CA SER A 100 8.73 -8.94 -0.74
C SER A 100 9.42 -8.10 -1.83
N TYR A 101 8.74 -7.09 -2.38
CA TYR A 101 9.26 -6.18 -3.41
C TYR A 101 9.72 -4.82 -2.87
N MET A 102 9.74 -4.65 -1.55
CA MET A 102 10.09 -3.39 -0.88
C MET A 102 11.36 -3.56 -0.03
N PRO A 103 12.55 -3.62 -0.64
CA PRO A 103 13.78 -3.90 0.10
C PRO A 103 14.14 -2.82 1.14
N SER A 104 13.66 -1.58 0.98
CA SER A 104 13.96 -0.47 1.90
C SER A 104 12.99 -0.38 3.09
N ILE A 105 11.94 -1.20 3.10
CA ILE A 105 10.88 -1.07 4.09
C ILE A 105 11.37 -1.52 5.45
N HIS A 106 11.17 -0.65 6.45
CA HIS A 106 11.52 -0.95 7.82
C HIS A 106 10.40 -0.67 8.81
N TYR A 107 9.35 0.03 8.38
CA TYR A 107 8.16 0.30 9.19
C TYR A 107 6.88 -0.07 8.42
N VAL A 108 6.08 -0.95 9.00
CA VAL A 108 4.77 -1.36 8.48
C VAL A 108 3.72 -1.29 9.58
N SER A 109 2.58 -0.66 9.29
CA SER A 109 1.42 -0.60 10.17
C SER A 109 0.15 -0.98 9.41
N LEU A 110 -0.55 -2.02 9.85
CA LEU A 110 -1.75 -2.58 9.24
C LEU A 110 -2.88 -2.57 10.27
N MET A 111 -3.91 -1.72 10.08
CA MET A 111 -4.95 -1.53 11.10
C MET A 111 -6.13 -2.49 10.98
N LYS A 112 -6.35 -3.10 9.82
CA LYS A 112 -7.48 -4.03 9.59
C LYS A 112 -7.02 -5.20 8.72
N LEU A 113 -6.15 -6.04 9.28
CA LEU A 113 -5.62 -7.19 8.56
C LEU A 113 -6.56 -8.39 8.71
N PHE A 114 -7.06 -8.88 7.57
CA PHE A 114 -7.81 -10.14 7.48
C PHE A 114 -6.87 -11.28 7.10
N TYR A 115 -6.89 -12.33 7.93
CA TYR A 115 -6.25 -13.59 7.60
C TYR A 115 -7.26 -14.48 6.87
N TYR A 116 -6.99 -14.76 5.59
CA TYR A 116 -7.76 -15.73 4.83
C TYR A 116 -6.92 -16.99 4.67
N ASP A 117 -7.28 -18.04 5.40
CA ASP A 117 -6.67 -19.36 5.27
C ASP A 117 -7.21 -20.03 4.00
N SER A 118 -6.65 -19.68 2.84
CA SER A 118 -6.73 -20.58 1.71
C SER A 118 -5.68 -21.65 1.92
N SER A 119 -6.11 -22.88 2.14
CA SER A 119 -5.33 -24.13 2.31
C SER A 119 -4.37 -24.50 1.17
N ARG A 120 -3.85 -23.52 0.44
CA ARG A 120 -2.77 -23.65 -0.53
C ARG A 120 -1.56 -22.95 0.06
N GLU A 121 -0.67 -23.77 0.63
CA GLU A 121 0.69 -23.43 1.01
C GLU A 121 1.33 -22.57 -0.08
N THR A 122 1.28 -21.26 0.11
CA THR A 122 2.12 -20.34 -0.64
C THR A 122 3.31 -20.11 0.27
N ASN A 123 4.48 -20.56 -0.17
CA ASN A 123 5.75 -20.20 0.43
C ASN A 123 5.87 -18.68 0.39
N TYR A 124 5.33 -18.01 1.39
CA TYR A 124 5.52 -16.57 1.53
C TYR A 124 7.02 -16.38 1.75
N PRO A 125 7.70 -15.57 0.93
CA PRO A 125 9.11 -15.30 1.12
C PRO A 125 9.27 -14.66 2.50
N SER A 126 9.67 -15.49 3.46
CA SER A 126 9.81 -15.12 4.85
C SER A 126 11.15 -14.45 5.06
N ILE A 127 11.38 -13.33 4.38
CA ILE A 127 12.49 -12.42 4.66
C ILE A 127 11.99 -11.00 4.37
N TRP A 128 11.65 -10.25 5.42
CA TRP A 128 11.60 -8.78 5.39
C TRP A 128 12.85 -8.29 6.12
N PRO A 129 14.02 -8.30 5.45
CA PRO A 129 15.31 -8.31 6.14
C PRO A 129 15.58 -7.01 6.90
N ASN A 130 14.92 -5.92 6.47
CA ASN A 130 15.07 -4.59 7.05
C ASN A 130 13.89 -4.17 7.93
N LEU A 131 12.88 -5.04 8.13
CA LEU A 131 11.71 -4.70 8.94
C LEU A 131 12.08 -4.60 10.41
N THR A 132 12.00 -3.39 10.96
CA THR A 132 12.30 -3.10 12.37
C THR A 132 11.04 -2.87 13.19
N HIS A 133 9.95 -2.44 12.53
CA HIS A 133 8.68 -2.14 13.18
C HIS A 133 7.52 -2.74 12.39
N LEU A 134 6.72 -3.55 13.07
CA LEU A 134 5.50 -4.14 12.55
C LEU A 134 4.36 -3.93 13.55
N SER A 135 3.34 -3.19 13.15
CA SER A 135 2.09 -3.04 13.89
C SER A 135 0.96 -3.68 13.11
N ILE A 136 0.24 -4.61 13.74
CA ILE A 136 -0.89 -5.30 13.12
C ILE A 136 -2.06 -5.26 14.10
N CYS A 137 -3.22 -4.83 13.60
CA CYS A 137 -4.51 -5.04 14.25
C CYS A 137 -5.31 -6.03 13.41
N LEU A 138 -5.62 -7.17 14.02
CA LEU A 138 -6.38 -8.24 13.41
C LEU A 138 -7.87 -7.96 13.59
N THR A 139 -8.62 -8.14 12.51
CA THR A 139 -10.09 -8.10 12.52
C THR A 139 -10.61 -9.51 12.28
N THR A 140 -11.44 -10.00 13.20
CA THR A 140 -12.15 -11.28 13.12
C THR A 140 -13.35 -11.20 12.19
#